data_AF-A0A962X427-F1
#
_entry.id   AF-A0A962X427-F1
#
_cell.length_a   1.000
_cell.length_b   1.000
_cell.length_c   1.000
_cell.angle_alpha   90.00
_cell.angle_beta   90.00
_cell.angle_gamma   90.00
#
_symmetry.space_group_name_H-M   'P 1'
#
loop_
_entity.id
_entity.type
_entity.pdbx_description
1 polymer ?
#
loop_
_entity_poly.entity_id
_entity_poly.type
_entity_poly.pdbx_seq_one_letter_code
_entity_poly.pdbx_strand_id
1 'polypeptide(L)'
;MNRLRLSGWRHLLRHGWQSVLSVCGITLGVAVVMAVDLSNQSANRAFALAMEQVTGRSSHHISPAVGVLEESLYRDLRVRHGIRSSAPVIEGRVRIAGERFTLLGLDPIAEQPFRPLLPTLGDDAIRQLLVRPDTLILAHSSAQRLGIA
;
A
#
# COMPACT_ATOMS: atom_id res chain seq x y z
N MET A 1 25.08 -50.65 15.15
CA MET A 1 24.62 -49.29 15.55
C MET A 1 23.10 -49.08 15.50
N ASN A 2 22.25 -50.12 15.56
CA ASN A 2 20.79 -49.96 15.40
C ASN A 2 19.95 -50.37 16.64
N ARG A 3 20.59 -50.78 17.74
CA ARG A 3 19.89 -51.29 18.95
C ARG A 3 19.61 -50.23 20.03
N LEU A 4 20.29 -49.08 19.98
CA LEU A 4 20.03 -47.96 20.90
C LEU A 4 18.70 -47.25 20.58
N ARG A 5 18.36 -47.13 19.28
CA ARG A 5 17.11 -46.49 18.82
C ARG A 5 15.85 -47.25 19.24
N LEU A 6 15.89 -48.59 19.24
CA LEU A 6 14.73 -49.41 19.64
C LEU A 6 14.50 -49.45 21.16
N SER A 7 15.56 -49.33 21.97
CA SER A 7 15.41 -49.35 23.44
C SER A 7 14.82 -48.05 23.99
N GLY A 8 15.14 -46.90 23.38
CA GLY A 8 14.52 -45.60 23.73
C GLY A 8 13.02 -45.55 23.40
N TRP A 9 12.62 -46.18 22.29
CA TRP A 9 11.22 -46.23 21.84
C TRP A 9 10.31 -46.96 22.85
N ARG A 10 10.80 -48.06 23.45
CA ARG A 10 10.07 -48.84 24.46
C ARG A 10 10.03 -48.16 25.83
N HIS A 11 10.99 -47.27 26.13
CA HIS A 11 11.00 -46.44 27.34
C HIS A 11 10.00 -45.27 27.24
N LEU A 12 9.93 -44.61 26.07
CA LEU A 12 8.93 -43.56 25.80
C LEU A 12 7.49 -44.12 25.87
N LEU A 13 7.26 -45.34 25.37
CA LEU A 13 5.95 -45.98 25.40
C LEU A 13 5.50 -46.44 26.80
N ARG A 14 6.43 -46.69 27.74
CA ARG A 14 6.10 -47.08 29.12
C ARG A 14 5.64 -45.90 29.99
N HIS A 15 6.09 -44.69 29.69
CA HIS A 15 5.64 -43.44 30.33
C HIS A 15 4.99 -42.52 29.28
N GLY A 16 4.00 -43.07 28.56
CA GLY A 16 3.35 -42.39 27.43
C GLY A 16 2.79 -41.01 27.77
N TRP A 17 2.24 -40.84 28.98
CA TRP A 17 1.72 -39.55 29.44
C TRP A 17 2.80 -38.48 29.59
N GLN A 18 3.97 -38.83 30.11
CA GLN A 18 5.07 -37.87 30.26
C GLN A 18 5.65 -37.45 28.90
N SER A 19 5.73 -38.38 27.95
CA SER A 19 6.18 -38.09 26.58
C SER A 19 5.19 -37.19 25.83
N VAL A 20 3.89 -37.48 25.95
CA VAL A 20 2.82 -36.66 25.36
C VAL A 20 2.82 -35.26 25.95
N LEU A 21 2.89 -35.12 27.29
CA LEU A 21 2.94 -33.80 27.93
C LEU A 21 4.17 -33.00 27.49
N SER A 22 5.33 -33.64 27.35
CA SER A 22 6.57 -32.97 26.91
C SER A 22 6.47 -32.48 25.47
N VAL A 23 5.97 -33.33 24.56
CA VAL A 23 5.78 -32.95 23.15
C VAL A 23 4.73 -31.87 23.01
N CYS A 24 3.62 -31.95 23.75
CA CYS A 24 2.59 -30.92 23.77
C CYS A 24 3.15 -29.59 24.26
N GLY A 25 3.94 -29.58 25.34
CA GLY A 25 4.56 -28.36 25.86
C GLY A 25 5.50 -27.68 24.85
N ILE A 26 6.37 -28.46 24.20
CA ILE A 26 7.27 -27.95 23.15
C ILE A 26 6.48 -27.41 21.96
N THR A 27 5.47 -28.16 21.50
CA THR A 27 4.65 -27.78 20.35
C THR A 27 3.86 -26.51 20.63
N LEU A 28 3.26 -26.39 21.82
CA LEU A 28 2.56 -25.17 22.26
C LEU A 28 3.52 -23.98 22.33
N GLY A 29 4.72 -24.16 22.90
CA GLY A 29 5.71 -23.09 22.99
C GLY A 29 6.12 -22.57 21.61
N VAL A 30 6.47 -23.48 20.68
CA VAL A 30 6.86 -23.11 19.31
C VAL A 30 5.67 -22.49 18.55
N ALA A 31 4.47 -23.03 18.71
CA ALA A 31 3.26 -22.53 18.03
C ALA A 31 2.94 -21.09 18.44
N VAL A 32 3.05 -20.75 19.73
CA VAL A 32 2.79 -19.39 20.23
C VAL A 32 3.82 -18.41 19.67
N VAL A 33 5.12 -18.74 19.70
CA VAL A 33 6.16 -17.88 19.15
C VAL A 33 5.96 -17.66 17.65
N MET A 34 5.69 -18.72 16.89
CA MET A 34 5.38 -18.62 15.46
C MET A 34 4.12 -17.78 15.19
N ALA A 35 3.08 -17.91 16.02
CA ALA A 35 1.86 -17.12 15.87
C ALA A 35 2.11 -15.63 16.08
N VAL A 36 2.91 -15.27 17.10
CA VAL A 36 3.31 -13.88 17.36
C VAL A 36 4.15 -13.34 16.20
N ASP A 37 5.14 -14.09 15.73
CA ASP A 37 6.00 -13.65 14.62
C ASP A 37 5.21 -13.45 13.33
N LEU A 38 4.30 -14.38 13.00
CA LEU A 38 3.42 -14.25 11.83
C LEU A 38 2.47 -13.06 11.96
N SER A 39 1.92 -12.83 13.16
CA SER A 39 1.06 -11.68 13.43
C SER A 39 1.82 -10.36 13.30
N ASN A 40 3.01 -10.27 13.88
CA ASN A 40 3.88 -9.09 13.78
C ASN A 40 4.32 -8.82 12.34
N GLN A 41 4.71 -9.86 11.58
CA GLN A 41 5.07 -9.70 10.17
C GLN A 41 3.88 -9.23 9.33
N SER A 42 2.69 -9.80 9.57
CA SER A 42 1.46 -9.41 8.87
C SER A 42 1.06 -7.98 9.20
N ALA A 43 1.14 -7.58 10.47
CA ALA A 43 0.87 -6.23 10.93
C ALA A 43 1.85 -5.23 10.31
N ASN A 44 3.17 -5.50 10.37
CA ASN A 44 4.19 -4.64 9.78
C ASN A 44 4.01 -4.48 8.27
N ARG A 45 3.64 -5.56 7.56
CA ARG A 45 3.37 -5.50 6.12
C ARG A 45 2.10 -4.71 5.80
N ALA A 46 1.04 -4.89 6.58
CA ALA A 46 -0.19 -4.12 6.44
C ALA A 46 0.05 -2.63 6.73
N PHE A 47 0.85 -2.29 7.75
CA PHE A 47 1.24 -0.92 8.06
C PHE A 47 2.13 -0.31 6.97
N ALA A 48 3.10 -1.06 6.43
CA ALA A 48 3.93 -0.60 5.33
C ALA A 48 3.11 -0.31 4.07
N LEU A 49 2.16 -1.19 3.72
CA LEU A 49 1.24 -1.00 2.60
C LEU A 49 0.29 0.18 2.84
N ALA A 50 -0.23 0.34 4.06
CA ALA A 50 -1.07 1.48 4.43
C ALA A 50 -0.29 2.80 4.37
N MET A 51 0.95 2.83 4.85
CA MET A 51 1.83 3.99 4.73
C MET A 51 2.14 4.34 3.28
N GLU A 52 2.46 3.35 2.44
CA GLU A 52 2.68 3.55 1.01
C GLU A 52 1.43 4.13 0.30
N GLN A 53 0.23 3.73 0.74
CA GLN A 53 -1.02 4.31 0.23
C GLN A 53 -1.25 5.75 0.69
N VAL A 54 -0.84 6.11 1.91
CA VAL A 54 -1.06 7.43 2.54
C VAL A 54 0.01 8.45 2.11
N THR A 55 1.30 8.11 2.14
CA THR A 55 2.38 9.05 1.81
C THR A 55 2.71 9.07 0.31
N GLY A 56 2.26 8.06 -0.45
CA GLY A 56 2.78 7.79 -1.78
C GLY A 56 4.25 7.35 -1.72
N ARG A 57 4.81 6.88 -2.85
CA ARG A 57 6.24 6.53 -2.93
C ARG A 57 7.18 7.74 -3.04
N SER A 58 6.70 8.95 -2.72
CA SER A 58 7.51 10.15 -2.82
C SER A 58 8.37 10.35 -1.58
N SER A 59 9.66 10.63 -1.79
CA SER A 59 10.57 11.01 -0.70
C SER A 59 10.50 12.50 -0.37
N HIS A 60 10.13 13.35 -1.33
CA HIS A 60 10.13 14.81 -1.20
C HIS A 60 8.89 15.42 -1.85
N HIS A 61 8.30 16.41 -1.18
CA HIS A 61 7.18 17.19 -1.71
C HIS A 61 7.57 18.68 -1.73
N ILE A 62 7.40 19.33 -2.87
CA ILE A 62 7.69 20.75 -3.05
C ILE A 62 6.37 21.48 -3.15
N SER A 63 6.02 22.24 -2.11
CA SER A 63 4.82 23.07 -2.05
C SER A 63 5.19 24.55 -1.96
N PRO A 64 4.43 25.45 -2.61
CA PRO A 64 4.64 26.89 -2.42
C PRO A 64 4.29 27.28 -0.98
N ALA A 65 5.09 28.16 -0.37
CA ALA A 65 4.78 28.70 0.95
C ALA A 65 3.56 29.64 0.92
N VAL A 66 3.42 30.41 -0.16
CA VAL A 66 2.28 31.27 -0.46
C VAL A 66 2.08 31.30 -1.98
N GLY A 67 0.84 31.28 -2.45
CA GLY A 67 0.52 31.44 -3.87
C GLY A 67 0.70 30.15 -4.68
N VAL A 68 1.08 30.31 -5.95
CA VAL A 68 1.23 29.21 -6.92
C VAL A 68 2.71 29.02 -7.24
N LEU A 69 3.12 27.78 -7.48
CA LEU A 69 4.45 27.46 -7.92
C LEU A 69 4.56 27.71 -9.43
N GLU A 70 5.61 28.40 -9.86
CA GLU A 70 5.89 28.61 -11.28
C GLU A 70 6.08 27.26 -12.00
N GLU A 71 5.36 27.04 -13.09
CA GLU A 71 5.42 25.78 -13.86
C GLU A 71 6.81 25.55 -14.49
N SER A 72 7.56 26.64 -14.72
CA SER A 72 8.95 26.58 -15.18
C SER A 72 9.87 25.82 -14.22
N LEU A 73 9.58 25.82 -12.90
CA LEU A 73 10.36 25.07 -11.92
C LEU A 73 10.25 23.55 -12.15
N TYR A 74 9.06 23.06 -12.48
CA TYR A 74 8.88 21.64 -12.80
C TYR A 74 9.72 21.23 -14.00
N ARG A 75 9.70 22.06 -15.06
CA ARG A 75 10.54 21.85 -16.25
C ARG A 75 12.03 21.88 -15.90
N ASP A 76 12.49 22.81 -15.08
CA ASP A 76 13.89 22.95 -14.72
C ASP A 76 14.38 21.73 -13.90
N LEU A 77 13.59 21.28 -12.91
CA LEU A 77 13.88 20.08 -12.14
C LEU A 77 14.00 18.83 -13.02
N ARG A 78 13.06 18.66 -13.96
CA ARG A 78 13.00 17.47 -14.81
C ARG A 78 14.04 17.46 -15.92
N VAL A 79 14.27 18.61 -16.57
CA VAL A 79 15.14 18.73 -17.76
C VAL A 79 16.56 19.11 -17.39
N ARG A 80 16.76 20.14 -16.57
CA ARG A 80 18.09 20.69 -16.26
C ARG A 80 18.80 19.92 -15.15
N HIS A 81 18.06 19.57 -14.09
CA HIS A 81 18.58 18.77 -12.99
C HIS A 81 18.44 17.26 -13.19
N GLY A 82 17.75 16.84 -14.27
CA GLY A 82 17.62 15.43 -14.65
C GLY A 82 16.78 14.59 -13.69
N ILE A 83 16.00 15.21 -12.80
CA ILE A 83 15.13 14.53 -11.83
C ILE A 83 13.88 14.04 -12.58
N ARG A 84 13.98 12.90 -13.25
CA ARG A 84 12.90 12.36 -14.10
C ARG A 84 11.73 11.80 -13.30
N SER A 85 12.00 11.30 -12.09
CA SER A 85 11.00 10.87 -11.11
C SER A 85 10.46 12.09 -10.38
N SER A 86 9.68 12.91 -11.08
CA SER A 86 9.01 14.09 -10.54
C SER A 86 7.64 14.20 -11.21
N ALA A 87 6.59 14.35 -10.42
CA ALA A 87 5.23 14.46 -10.93
C ALA A 87 4.53 15.71 -10.39
N PRO A 88 3.86 16.49 -11.26
CA PRO A 88 3.14 17.68 -10.85
C PRO A 88 1.77 17.29 -10.30
N VAL A 89 1.34 17.99 -9.24
CA VAL A 89 -0.01 17.86 -8.67
C VAL A 89 -0.62 19.26 -8.58
N ILE A 90 -1.79 19.43 -9.18
CA ILE A 90 -2.56 20.66 -9.09
C ILE A 90 -3.77 20.40 -8.20
N GLU A 91 -3.91 21.19 -7.13
CA GLU A 91 -5.06 21.08 -6.23
C GLU A 91 -6.02 22.27 -6.43
N GLY A 92 -7.28 21.96 -6.70
CA GLY A 92 -8.37 22.92 -6.77
C GLY A 92 -9.49 22.55 -5.79
N ARG A 93 -10.28 23.54 -5.37
CA ARG A 93 -11.51 23.28 -4.62
C ARG A 93 -12.70 23.60 -5.50
N VAL A 94 -13.59 22.63 -5.67
CA VAL A 94 -14.80 22.75 -6.46
C VAL A 94 -16.04 22.53 -5.60
N ARG A 95 -17.17 23.06 -6.03
CA ARG A 95 -18.47 22.80 -5.40
C ARG A 95 -19.37 22.09 -6.39
N ILE A 96 -19.88 20.93 -6.00
CA ILE A 96 -20.79 20.12 -6.81
C ILE A 96 -22.01 19.82 -5.94
N ALA A 97 -23.21 20.14 -6.44
CA ALA A 97 -24.48 19.94 -5.72
C ALA A 97 -24.50 20.51 -4.28
N GLY A 98 -23.85 21.66 -4.06
CA GLY A 98 -23.77 22.32 -2.74
C GLY A 98 -22.70 21.75 -1.81
N GLU A 99 -22.06 20.64 -2.15
CA GLU A 99 -20.96 20.05 -1.40
C GLU A 99 -19.60 20.50 -1.93
N ARG A 100 -18.61 20.59 -1.04
CA ARG A 100 -17.22 20.94 -1.40
C ARG A 100 -16.42 19.67 -1.68
N PHE A 101 -15.70 19.67 -2.79
CA PHE A 101 -14.77 18.62 -3.18
C PHE A 101 -13.39 19.21 -3.48
N THR A 102 -12.35 18.41 -3.25
CA THR A 102 -11.01 18.70 -3.73
C THR A 102 -10.85 18.03 -5.09
N LEU A 103 -10.52 18.84 -6.10
CA LEU A 103 -10.16 18.40 -7.43
C LEU A 103 -8.64 18.29 -7.51
N LEU A 104 -8.15 17.11 -7.88
CA LEU A 104 -6.73 16.87 -8.09
C LEU A 104 -6.46 16.69 -9.58
N GLY A 105 -5.59 17.53 -10.13
CA GLY A 105 -4.99 17.37 -11.46
C GLY A 105 -3.67 16.62 -11.31
N LEU A 106 -3.59 15.44 -11.93
CA LEU A 106 -2.42 14.56 -11.91
C LEU A 106 -1.98 14.28 -13.35
N ASP A 107 -0.67 14.13 -13.58
CA ASP A 107 -0.14 13.65 -14.86
C ASP A 107 0.00 12.12 -14.85
N PRO A 108 -0.84 11.36 -15.57
CA PRO A 108 -0.83 9.89 -15.51
C PRO A 108 0.47 9.25 -16.01
N ILE A 109 1.27 9.97 -16.79
CA ILE A 109 2.56 9.50 -17.31
C ILE A 109 3.64 9.72 -16.26
N ALA A 110 3.68 10.91 -15.63
CA ALA A 110 4.67 11.23 -14.61
C ALA A 110 4.38 10.57 -13.27
N GLU A 111 3.12 10.25 -12.95
CA GLU A 111 2.69 9.71 -11.66
C GLU A 111 3.04 8.22 -11.47
N GLN A 112 3.35 7.47 -12.55
CA GLN A 112 3.62 6.02 -12.49
C GLN A 112 4.61 5.57 -11.38
N PRO A 113 5.76 6.25 -11.16
CA PRO A 113 6.71 5.85 -10.14
C PRO A 113 6.17 6.03 -8.71
N PHE A 114 5.24 6.98 -8.52
CA PHE A 114 4.71 7.38 -7.22
C PHE A 114 3.44 6.60 -6.87
N ARG A 115 2.51 6.54 -7.83
CA ARG A 115 1.21 5.93 -7.67
C ARG A 115 0.75 5.38 -9.05
N PRO A 116 0.89 4.07 -9.31
CA PRO A 116 0.44 3.49 -10.56
C PRO A 116 -1.10 3.54 -10.65
N LEU A 117 -1.61 4.46 -11.47
CA LEU A 117 -3.06 4.71 -11.64
C LEU A 117 -3.76 3.62 -12.48
N LEU A 118 -3.03 3.02 -13.43
CA LEU A 118 -3.50 1.98 -14.36
C LEU A 118 -4.17 0.76 -13.69
N PRO A 119 -3.52 0.06 -12.73
CA PRO A 119 -4.14 -1.10 -12.09
C PRO A 119 -5.36 -0.74 -11.23
N THR A 120 -5.49 0.50 -10.79
CA THR A 120 -6.61 0.95 -9.95
C THR A 120 -7.80 1.41 -10.79
N LEU A 121 -7.57 2.10 -11.90
CA LEU A 121 -8.61 2.75 -12.71
C LEU A 121 -8.97 1.96 -13.98
N GLY A 122 -8.06 1.12 -14.47
CA GLY A 122 -8.18 0.45 -15.75
C GLY A 122 -7.72 1.30 -16.94
N ASP A 123 -7.31 0.62 -18.01
CA ASP A 123 -6.72 1.23 -19.21
C ASP A 123 -7.72 2.15 -19.93
N ASP A 124 -8.98 1.74 -19.98
CA ASP A 124 -10.04 2.48 -20.68
C ASP A 124 -10.40 3.79 -19.97
N ALA A 125 -10.47 3.80 -18.64
CA ALA A 125 -10.76 5.01 -17.87
C ALA A 125 -9.68 6.09 -18.07
N ILE A 126 -8.40 5.68 -18.08
CA ILE A 126 -7.28 6.61 -18.32
C ILE A 126 -7.30 7.12 -19.77
N ARG A 127 -7.60 6.26 -20.75
CA ARG A 127 -7.76 6.70 -22.15
C ARG A 127 -8.91 7.70 -22.29
N GLN A 128 -10.05 7.44 -21.68
CA GLN A 128 -11.18 8.38 -21.69
C GLN A 128 -10.80 9.71 -21.06
N LEU A 129 -10.05 9.70 -19.95
CA LEU A 129 -9.57 10.91 -19.29
C LEU A 129 -8.58 11.73 -20.14
N LEU A 130 -7.79 11.06 -21.00
CA LEU A 130 -6.84 11.71 -21.91
C LEU A 130 -7.48 12.21 -23.21
N VAL A 131 -8.53 11.53 -23.69
CA VAL A 131 -9.13 11.81 -25.01
C VAL A 131 -10.37 12.71 -24.90
N ARG A 132 -11.19 12.53 -23.86
CA ARG A 132 -12.43 13.29 -23.68
C ARG A 132 -12.18 14.45 -22.70
N PRO A 133 -12.30 15.71 -23.16
CA PRO A 133 -12.26 16.85 -22.24
C PRO A 133 -13.40 16.75 -21.23
N ASP A 134 -13.25 17.45 -20.10
CA ASP A 134 -14.24 17.51 -19.01
C ASP A 134 -14.58 16.15 -18.36
N THR A 135 -13.69 15.17 -18.49
CA THR A 135 -13.81 13.87 -17.82
C THR A 135 -13.07 13.90 -16.49
N LEU A 136 -13.72 13.42 -15.43
CA LEU A 136 -13.17 13.34 -14.09
C LEU A 136 -13.44 11.98 -13.47
N ILE A 137 -12.53 11.54 -12.61
CA ILE A 137 -12.65 10.28 -11.88
C ILE A 137 -13.00 10.59 -10.44
N LEU A 138 -14.00 9.88 -9.93
CA LEU A 138 -14.55 10.08 -8.59
C LEU A 138 -14.25 8.86 -7.73
N ALA A 139 -13.98 9.11 -6.45
CA ALA A 139 -13.98 8.03 -5.47
C ALA A 139 -15.41 7.48 -5.33
N HIS A 140 -15.54 6.18 -5.10
CA HIS A 140 -16.85 5.55 -4.96
C HIS A 140 -17.70 6.19 -3.84
N SER A 141 -17.07 6.56 -2.72
CA SER A 141 -17.73 7.29 -1.63
C SER A 141 -18.23 8.68 -2.04
N SER A 142 -17.49 9.39 -2.90
CA SER A 142 -17.92 10.68 -3.46
C SER A 142 -19.10 10.49 -4.41
N ALA A 143 -19.07 9.46 -5.25
CA ALA A 143 -20.17 9.11 -6.15
C ALA A 143 -21.46 8.77 -5.37
N GLN A 144 -21.35 8.01 -4.27
CA GLN A 144 -22.50 7.72 -3.39
C GLN A 144 -23.08 8.98 -2.76
N ARG A 145 -22.24 9.91 -2.27
CA ARG A 145 -22.69 11.19 -1.71
C ARG A 145 -23.41 12.07 -2.74
N LEU A 146 -22.96 12.01 -3.99
CA LEU A 146 -23.57 12.70 -5.12
C LEU A 146 -24.81 11.97 -5.67
N GLY A 147 -25.09 10.74 -5.22
CA GLY A 147 -26.23 9.95 -5.70
C GLY A 147 -26.08 9.40 -7.12
N ILE A 148 -24.85 9.21 -7.60
CA ILE A 148 -24.53 8.78 -8.98
C ILE A 148 -23.79 7.44 -9.03
N ALA A 149 -23.70 6.73 -7.91
CA ALA A 149 -23.05 5.42 -7.79
C ALA A 149 -24.00 4.26 -8.13
#